data_AF-A0A9E2VEW8-F1
#
_entry.id   AF-A0A9E2VEW8-F1
#
_cell.length_a   1.000
_cell.length_b   1.000
_cell.length_c   1.000
_cell.angle_alpha   90.00
_cell.angle_beta   90.00
_cell.angle_gamma   90.00
#
_symmetry.space_group_name_H-M   'P 1'
#
loop_
_entity.id
_entity.type
_entity.pdbx_description
1 polymer ?
#
loop_
_entity_poly.entity_id
_entity_poly.type
_entity_poly.pdbx_seq_one_letter_code
_entity_poly.pdbx_strand_id
1 'polypeptide(L)'
;MIHNLLNLLCLIILGIIYIFTFAKVQNAFFSKISHPKNQATIIVYIASISAACVNLIHISDAASDAMLFFLDHDSLIKGIFYSLAFFTSAWVFSFLFFRASFFIVGSLTPENEVDELIKNNKEIAWLHALIIVALTFVISPALSKIATSFIPYPALPF
;
A
#
# COMPACT_ATOMS: atom_id res chain seq x y z
N MET A 1 -23.90 -6.73 16.21
CA MET A 1 -23.12 -5.68 16.91
C MET A 1 -21.72 -6.15 17.27
N ILE A 2 -21.57 -7.31 17.94
CA ILE A 2 -20.23 -7.81 18.33
C ILE A 2 -19.34 -8.15 17.14
N HIS A 3 -19.90 -8.71 16.06
CA HIS A 3 -19.15 -8.99 14.81
C HIS A 3 -18.58 -7.71 14.19
N ASN A 4 -19.38 -6.65 14.07
CA ASN A 4 -18.93 -5.36 13.54
C ASN A 4 -17.81 -4.74 14.40
N LEU A 5 -17.87 -4.90 15.72
CA LEU A 5 -16.81 -4.43 16.61
C LEU A 5 -15.51 -5.23 16.42
N LEU A 6 -15.59 -6.57 16.31
CA LEU A 6 -14.44 -7.42 16.04
C LEU A 6 -13.80 -7.13 14.68
N ASN A 7 -14.63 -6.91 13.65
CA ASN A 7 -14.17 -6.49 12.33
C ASN A 7 -13.42 -5.15 12.40
N LEU A 8 -14.03 -4.14 13.01
CA LEU A 8 -13.40 -2.82 13.17
C LEU A 8 -12.06 -2.90 13.90
N LEU A 9 -11.99 -3.64 15.01
CA LEU A 9 -10.74 -3.83 15.76
C LEU A 9 -9.67 -4.52 14.90
N CYS A 10 -10.05 -5.55 14.15
CA CYS A 10 -9.12 -6.25 13.25
C CYS A 10 -8.56 -5.31 12.20
N LEU A 11 -9.41 -4.54 11.51
CA LEU A 11 -8.99 -3.61 10.45
C LEU A 11 -8.11 -2.48 10.98
N ILE A 12 -8.40 -1.94 12.17
CA ILE A 12 -7.56 -0.91 12.80
C ILE A 12 -6.16 -1.45 13.08
N ILE A 13 -6.08 -2.63 13.72
CA ILE A 13 -4.79 -3.24 14.06
C ILE A 13 -3.99 -3.53 12.79
N LEU A 14 -4.61 -4.17 11.80
CA LEU A 14 -3.96 -4.49 10.54
C LEU A 14 -3.55 -3.23 9.76
N GLY A 15 -4.37 -2.18 9.76
CA GLY A 15 -4.06 -0.89 9.13
C GLY A 15 -2.86 -0.18 9.74
N ILE A 16 -2.78 -0.15 11.07
CA ILE A 16 -1.63 0.43 11.77
C ILE A 16 -0.36 -0.37 11.46
N ILE A 17 -0.42 -1.71 11.56
CA ILE A 17 0.73 -2.58 11.27
C ILE A 17 1.19 -2.40 9.81
N TYR A 18 0.26 -2.34 8.87
CA TYR A 18 0.53 -2.13 7.46
C TYR A 18 1.30 -0.84 7.22
N ILE A 19 0.77 0.30 7.68
CA ILE A 19 1.40 1.61 7.45
C ILE A 19 2.74 1.69 8.17
N PHE A 20 2.81 1.22 9.42
CA PHE A 20 4.04 1.27 10.21
C PHE A 20 5.18 0.46 9.59
N THR A 21 4.89 -0.79 9.19
CA THR A 21 5.90 -1.65 8.56
C THR A 21 6.32 -1.11 7.19
N PHE A 22 5.37 -0.60 6.39
CA PHE A 22 5.67 0.02 5.11
C PHE A 22 6.54 1.28 5.27
N ALA A 23 6.17 2.19 6.16
CA ALA A 23 6.93 3.40 6.46
C ALA A 23 8.35 3.08 6.94
N LYS A 24 8.52 2.03 7.76
CA LYS A 24 9.85 1.57 8.20
C LYS A 24 10.72 1.10 7.02
N VAL A 25 10.16 0.34 6.09
CA VAL A 25 10.88 -0.12 4.89
C VAL A 25 11.24 1.06 3.99
N GLN A 26 10.30 1.98 3.74
CA GLN A 26 10.56 3.19 2.96
C GLN A 26 11.63 4.06 3.61
N ASN A 27 11.55 4.28 4.93
CA ASN A 27 12.54 5.04 5.67
C ASN A 27 13.95 4.44 5.54
N ALA A 28 14.07 3.11 5.67
CA ALA A 28 15.33 2.40 5.49
C ALA A 28 15.88 2.49 4.05
N PHE A 29 15.01 2.50 3.05
CA PHE A 29 15.39 2.70 1.65
C PHE A 29 15.93 4.11 1.42
N PHE A 30 15.15 5.14 1.77
CA PHE A 30 15.52 6.53 1.50
C PHE A 30 16.68 7.04 2.34
N SER A 31 16.88 6.52 3.56
CA SER A 31 18.06 6.84 4.36
C SER A 31 19.38 6.36 3.74
N LYS A 32 19.35 5.40 2.79
CA LYS A 32 20.54 5.02 2.02
C LYS A 32 20.83 5.99 0.87
N ILE A 33 19.84 6.77 0.44
CA ILE A 33 19.98 7.76 -0.63
C ILE A 33 20.49 9.08 -0.05
N SER A 34 19.81 9.62 0.97
CA SER A 34 20.25 10.85 1.64
C SER A 34 20.06 10.78 3.16
N HIS A 35 21.12 11.13 3.89
CA HIS A 35 21.06 11.28 5.35
C HIS A 35 21.86 12.52 5.81
N PRO A 36 21.21 13.56 6.37
CA PRO A 36 19.76 13.73 6.57
C PRO A 36 18.97 13.75 5.24
N LYS A 37 17.69 13.39 5.29
CA LYS A 37 16.86 13.38 4.08
C LYS A 37 16.68 14.80 3.56
N ASN A 38 16.99 15.01 2.28
CA ASN A 38 16.72 16.28 1.62
C ASN A 38 15.24 16.37 1.18
N GLN A 39 14.83 17.54 0.69
CA GLN A 39 13.43 17.80 0.34
C GLN A 39 12.93 16.89 -0.79
N ALA A 40 13.74 16.65 -1.83
CA ALA A 40 13.42 15.73 -2.93
C ALA A 40 13.12 14.32 -2.41
N THR A 41 13.99 13.78 -1.56
CA THR A 41 13.82 12.47 -0.93
C THR A 41 12.56 12.42 -0.07
N ILE A 42 12.25 13.49 0.67
CA ILE A 42 11.04 13.58 1.50
C ILE A 42 9.77 13.58 0.65
N ILE A 43 9.77 14.28 -0.49
CA ILE A 43 8.63 14.31 -1.43
C ILE A 43 8.29 12.89 -1.89
N VAL A 44 9.28 12.14 -2.38
CA VAL A 44 9.04 10.76 -2.86
C VAL A 44 8.67 9.82 -1.71
N TYR A 45 9.29 9.99 -0.54
CA TYR A 45 8.92 9.24 0.67
C TYR A 45 7.45 9.43 1.04
N ILE A 46 6.98 10.67 1.13
CA ILE A 46 5.58 10.98 1.45
C ILE A 46 4.66 10.42 0.38
N ALA A 47 4.99 10.60 -0.90
CA ALA A 47 4.18 10.06 -2.00
C ALA A 47 4.05 8.52 -1.94
N SER A 48 5.14 7.82 -1.59
CA SER A 48 5.12 6.36 -1.44
C SER A 48 4.18 5.90 -0.31
N ILE A 49 4.15 6.62 0.81
CA ILE A 49 3.26 6.32 1.94
C ILE A 49 1.81 6.64 1.58
N SER A 50 1.57 7.80 0.95
CA SER A 50 0.23 8.19 0.49
C SER A 50 -0.36 7.16 -0.48
N ALA A 51 0.43 6.66 -1.43
CA ALA A 51 0.02 5.56 -2.30
C ALA A 51 -0.32 4.29 -1.52
N ALA A 52 0.51 3.90 -0.55
CA ALA A 52 0.21 2.75 0.29
C ALA A 52 -1.12 2.92 1.06
N CYS A 53 -1.46 4.14 1.51
CA CYS A 53 -2.75 4.44 2.12
C CYS A 53 -3.92 4.28 1.12
N VAL A 54 -3.76 4.65 -0.14
CA VAL A 54 -4.80 4.41 -1.18
C VAL A 54 -5.04 2.92 -1.36
N ASN A 55 -3.98 2.12 -1.44
CA ASN A 55 -4.11 0.65 -1.49
C ASN A 55 -4.78 0.07 -0.24
N LEU A 56 -4.50 0.66 0.93
CA LEU A 56 -5.10 0.24 2.18
C LEU A 56 -6.62 0.40 2.20
N ILE A 57 -7.14 1.50 1.63
CA ILE A 57 -8.59 1.75 1.55
C ILE A 57 -9.28 0.65 0.73
N HIS A 58 -8.77 0.37 -0.47
CA HIS A 58 -9.41 -0.61 -1.35
C HIS A 58 -9.31 -2.05 -0.86
N ILE A 59 -8.26 -2.38 -0.10
CA ILE A 59 -8.11 -3.72 0.47
C ILE A 59 -8.85 -3.88 1.79
N SER A 60 -9.11 -2.80 2.54
CA SER A 60 -9.86 -2.86 3.80
C SER A 60 -11.30 -3.28 3.57
N ASP A 61 -11.90 -2.89 2.45
CA ASP A 61 -13.26 -3.32 2.07
C ASP A 61 -13.30 -4.83 1.87
N ALA A 62 -12.41 -5.37 1.03
CA ALA A 62 -12.31 -6.80 0.78
C ALA A 62 -12.01 -7.62 2.06
N ALA A 63 -11.15 -7.09 2.92
CA ALA A 63 -10.82 -7.72 4.20
C ALA A 63 -11.99 -7.65 5.20
N SER A 64 -12.77 -6.57 5.18
CA SER A 64 -13.98 -6.38 5.99
C SER A 64 -15.05 -7.39 5.61
N ASP A 65 -15.32 -7.51 4.31
CA ASP A 65 -16.34 -8.44 3.80
C ASP A 65 -15.98 -9.89 4.14
N ALA A 66 -14.71 -10.27 3.95
CA ALA A 66 -14.22 -11.58 4.34
C ALA A 66 -14.33 -11.83 5.86
N MET A 67 -13.96 -10.85 6.68
CA MET A 67 -14.02 -10.97 8.13
C MET A 67 -15.47 -11.15 8.62
N LEU A 68 -16.40 -10.32 8.14
CA LEU A 68 -17.81 -10.41 8.49
C LEU A 68 -18.41 -11.75 8.04
N PHE A 69 -18.12 -12.18 6.81
CA PHE A 69 -18.58 -13.47 6.31
C PHE A 69 -18.17 -14.64 7.22
N PHE A 70 -16.90 -14.70 7.61
CA PHE A 70 -16.41 -15.80 8.46
C PHE A 70 -16.84 -15.67 9.91
N LEU A 71 -17.08 -14.46 10.42
CA LEU A 71 -17.67 -14.25 11.74
C LEU A 71 -19.12 -14.77 11.80
N ASP A 72 -19.91 -14.54 10.75
CA ASP A 72 -21.29 -15.02 10.66
C ASP A 72 -21.39 -16.54 10.53
N HIS A 73 -20.29 -17.22 10.20
CA HIS A 73 -20.15 -18.68 10.17
C HIS A 73 -19.32 -19.23 11.35
N ASP A 74 -19.28 -18.49 12.47
CA ASP A 74 -18.59 -18.86 13.73
C ASP A 74 -17.09 -19.20 13.55
N SER A 75 -16.44 -18.64 12.54
CA SER A 75 -15.08 -18.99 12.13
C SER A 75 -14.12 -17.79 12.20
N LEU A 76 -13.98 -17.18 13.39
CA LEU A 76 -13.12 -16.02 13.67
C LEU A 76 -11.68 -16.18 13.12
N ILE A 77 -11.07 -17.36 13.32
CA ILE A 77 -9.67 -17.60 12.92
C ILE A 77 -9.52 -17.47 11.40
N LYS A 78 -10.49 -17.96 10.62
CA LYS A 78 -10.46 -17.82 9.16
C LYS A 78 -10.65 -16.35 8.75
N GLY A 79 -11.57 -15.63 9.40
CA GLY A 79 -11.73 -14.19 9.17
C GLY A 79 -10.41 -13.43 9.32
N ILE A 80 -9.74 -13.60 10.46
CA ILE A 80 -8.44 -12.97 10.73
C ILE A 80 -7.38 -13.39 9.70
N PHE A 81 -7.30 -14.68 9.37
CA PHE A 81 -6.31 -15.18 8.42
C PHE A 81 -6.50 -14.58 7.02
N TYR A 82 -7.74 -14.50 6.55
CA TYR A 82 -8.08 -13.92 5.25
C TYR A 82 -7.80 -12.41 5.23
N SER A 83 -8.21 -11.66 6.27
CA SER A 83 -7.88 -10.23 6.38
C SER A 83 -6.37 -10.01 6.39
N LEU A 84 -5.60 -10.83 7.10
CA LEU A 84 -4.14 -10.75 7.10
C LEU A 84 -3.57 -11.01 5.70
N ALA A 85 -4.08 -12.01 4.97
CA ALA A 85 -3.64 -12.33 3.62
C ALA A 85 -3.91 -11.18 2.64
N PHE A 86 -5.07 -10.53 2.74
CA PHE A 86 -5.43 -9.35 1.97
C PHE A 86 -4.46 -8.19 2.22
N PHE A 87 -4.27 -7.80 3.49
CA PHE A 87 -3.35 -6.72 3.86
C PHE A 87 -1.91 -7.02 3.44
N THR A 88 -1.45 -8.25 3.62
CA THR A 88 -0.10 -8.68 3.20
C THR A 88 0.06 -8.55 1.68
N SER A 89 -0.94 -8.98 0.92
CA SER A 89 -0.92 -8.87 -0.55
C SER A 89 -0.86 -7.41 -0.99
N ALA A 90 -1.71 -6.56 -0.44
CA ALA A 90 -1.70 -5.12 -0.72
C ALA A 90 -0.38 -4.46 -0.31
N TRP A 91 0.29 -4.96 0.73
CA TRP A 91 1.58 -4.43 1.19
C TRP A 91 2.67 -4.70 0.14
N VAL A 92 2.71 -5.94 -0.36
CA VAL A 92 3.63 -6.34 -1.43
C VAL A 92 3.37 -5.52 -2.68
N PHE A 93 2.11 -5.33 -3.09
CA PHE A 93 1.78 -4.52 -4.26
C PHE A 93 2.15 -3.03 -4.09
N SER A 94 1.93 -2.44 -2.92
CA SER A 94 2.40 -1.07 -2.64
C SER A 94 3.91 -0.94 -2.80
N PHE A 95 4.66 -1.95 -2.36
CA PHE A 95 6.11 -1.96 -2.55
C PHE A 95 6.50 -2.12 -4.02
N LEU A 96 5.80 -2.97 -4.77
CA LEU A 96 6.03 -3.14 -6.20
C LEU A 96 5.73 -1.86 -6.99
N PHE A 97 4.65 -1.15 -6.70
CA PHE A 97 4.34 0.13 -7.37
C PHE A 97 5.35 1.22 -7.05
N PHE A 98 5.78 1.27 -5.79
CA PHE A 98 6.89 2.12 -5.41
C PHE A 98 8.15 1.82 -6.23
N ARG A 99 8.53 0.54 -6.41
CA ARG A 99 9.68 0.17 -7.24
C ARG A 99 9.47 0.41 -8.73
N ALA A 100 8.25 0.21 -9.22
CA ALA A 100 7.90 0.45 -10.62
C ALA A 100 8.04 1.92 -11.00
N SER A 101 7.78 2.86 -10.08
CA SER A 101 7.95 4.28 -10.40
C SER A 101 9.41 4.66 -10.69
N PHE A 102 10.37 4.06 -9.99
CA PHE A 102 11.81 4.21 -10.26
C PHE A 102 12.24 3.55 -11.58
N PHE A 103 11.53 2.51 -11.99
CA PHE A 103 11.77 1.94 -13.32
C PHE A 103 11.21 2.86 -14.42
N ILE A 104 10.03 3.42 -14.22
CA ILE A 104 9.34 4.27 -15.19
C ILE A 104 10.08 5.60 -15.36
N VAL A 105 10.38 6.31 -14.27
CA VAL A 105 11.04 7.62 -14.38
C VAL A 105 12.44 7.47 -14.98
N GLY A 106 13.22 6.44 -14.62
CA GLY A 106 14.53 6.17 -15.17
C GLY A 106 14.51 5.68 -16.62
N SER A 107 13.35 5.29 -17.13
CA SER A 107 13.13 5.04 -18.56
C SER A 107 12.72 6.30 -19.32
N LEU A 108 12.14 7.29 -18.63
CA LEU A 108 11.67 8.56 -19.21
C LEU A 108 12.74 9.66 -19.18
N THR A 109 13.68 9.59 -18.24
CA THR A 109 14.77 10.54 -18.10
C THR A 109 16.11 9.88 -18.43
N PRO A 110 17.05 10.62 -19.05
CA PRO A 110 18.40 10.11 -19.32
C PRO A 110 19.29 10.11 -18.05
N GLU A 111 18.80 10.65 -16.93
CA GLU A 111 19.55 10.89 -15.71
C GLU A 111 19.37 9.74 -14.72
N ASN A 112 20.42 9.47 -13.93
CA ASN A 112 20.31 8.52 -12.82
C ASN A 112 19.47 9.15 -11.69
N GLU A 113 18.26 8.64 -11.51
CA GLU A 113 17.31 9.13 -10.51
C GLU A 113 17.89 9.22 -9.09
N VAL A 114 18.70 8.24 -8.69
CA VAL A 114 19.27 8.21 -7.33
C VAL A 114 20.21 9.40 -7.16
N ASP A 115 21.01 9.71 -8.19
CA ASP A 115 21.93 10.85 -8.18
C ASP A 115 21.16 12.17 -8.15
N GLU A 116 20.05 12.26 -8.89
CA GLU A 116 19.18 13.44 -8.91
C GLU A 116 18.46 13.68 -7.58
N LEU A 117 18.00 12.61 -6.93
CA LEU A 117 17.46 12.69 -5.59
C LEU A 117 18.52 13.12 -4.57
N ILE A 118 19.77 12.66 -4.69
CA ILE A 118 20.90 13.10 -3.83
C ILE A 118 21.16 14.60 -4.02
N LYS A 119 21.17 15.09 -5.26
CA LYS A 119 21.31 16.51 -5.61
C LYS A 119 20.12 17.38 -5.21
N ASN A 120 19.09 16.80 -4.59
CA ASN A 120 17.87 17.48 -4.16
C ASN A 120 17.08 18.08 -5.33
N ASN A 121 17.08 17.41 -6.49
CA ASN A 121 16.28 17.81 -7.64
C ASN A 121 14.79 17.58 -7.36
N LYS A 122 14.07 18.68 -7.10
CA LYS A 122 12.66 18.65 -6.69
C LYS A 122 11.72 18.34 -7.84
N GLU A 123 12.10 18.70 -9.06
CA GLU A 123 11.27 18.51 -10.25
C GLU A 123 11.13 17.01 -10.55
N ILE A 124 12.25 16.29 -10.54
CA ILE A 124 12.26 14.83 -10.68
C ILE A 124 11.52 14.15 -9.53
N ALA A 125 11.71 14.62 -8.29
CA ALA A 125 10.98 14.08 -7.14
C ALA A 125 9.45 14.25 -7.27
N TRP A 126 8.97 15.40 -7.77
CA TRP A 126 7.55 15.61 -8.03
C TRP A 126 7.03 14.75 -9.17
N LEU A 127 7.82 14.56 -10.23
CA LEU A 127 7.48 13.63 -11.30
C LEU A 127 7.28 12.21 -10.77
N HIS A 128 8.19 11.72 -9.93
CA HIS A 128 8.03 10.44 -9.23
C HIS A 128 6.76 10.41 -8.38
N ALA A 129 6.56 11.44 -7.55
CA ALA A 129 5.40 11.50 -6.65
C ALA A 129 4.09 11.41 -7.42
N LEU A 130 3.97 12.16 -8.52
CA LEU A 130 2.79 12.18 -9.37
C LEU A 130 2.54 10.82 -10.02
N ILE A 131 3.59 10.19 -10.55
CA ILE A 131 3.49 8.86 -11.17
C ILE A 131 3.07 7.80 -10.14
N ILE A 132 3.70 7.77 -8.96
CA ILE A 132 3.37 6.83 -7.89
C ILE A 132 1.90 6.94 -7.50
N VAL A 133 1.44 8.17 -7.25
CA VAL A 133 0.06 8.42 -6.80
C VAL A 133 -0.93 8.10 -7.91
N ALA A 134 -0.69 8.56 -9.15
CA ALA A 134 -1.57 8.31 -10.29
C ALA A 134 -1.70 6.81 -10.59
N LEU A 135 -0.58 6.09 -10.69
CA LEU A 135 -0.59 4.64 -10.91
C LEU A 135 -1.36 3.91 -9.81
N THR A 136 -1.18 4.32 -8.57
CA THR A 136 -1.87 3.68 -7.46
C THR A 136 -3.38 3.91 -7.53
N PHE A 137 -3.85 5.14 -7.79
CA PHE A 137 -5.28 5.40 -7.96
C PHE A 137 -5.90 4.60 -9.11
N VAL A 138 -5.18 4.44 -10.23
CA VAL A 138 -5.69 3.69 -11.38
C VAL A 138 -5.71 2.19 -11.12
N ILE A 139 -4.66 1.64 -10.51
CA ILE A 139 -4.46 0.19 -10.45
C ILE A 139 -5.04 -0.41 -9.16
N SER A 140 -5.15 0.35 -8.08
CA SER A 140 -5.61 -0.17 -6.77
C SER A 140 -6.99 -0.85 -6.81
N PRO A 141 -8.02 -0.31 -7.48
CA PRO A 141 -9.30 -1.00 -7.59
C PRO A 141 -9.19 -2.34 -8.32
N ALA A 142 -8.35 -2.43 -9.36
CA ALA A 142 -8.11 -3.67 -10.10
C ALA A 142 -7.35 -4.68 -9.23
N LEU A 143 -6.38 -4.25 -8.43
CA LEU A 143 -5.69 -5.12 -7.47
C LEU A 143 -6.64 -5.71 -6.44
N SER A 144 -7.56 -4.91 -5.89
CA SER A 144 -8.53 -5.42 -4.91
C SER A 144 -9.40 -6.52 -5.54
N LYS A 145 -9.86 -6.34 -6.79
CA LYS A 145 -10.59 -7.37 -7.54
C LYS A 145 -9.77 -8.64 -7.81
N ILE A 146 -8.47 -8.49 -8.09
CA ILE A 146 -7.56 -9.62 -8.27
C ILE A 146 -7.35 -10.35 -6.94
N ALA A 147 -7.14 -9.62 -5.85
CA ALA A 147 -6.95 -10.21 -4.54
C ALA A 147 -8.19 -11.03 -4.12
N THR A 148 -9.40 -10.50 -4.38
CA THR A 148 -10.65 -11.21 -4.06
C THR A 148 -10.93 -12.40 -4.97
N SER A 149 -10.37 -12.46 -6.18
CA SER A 149 -10.49 -13.66 -7.04
C SER A 149 -9.55 -14.79 -6.64
N PHE A 150 -8.36 -14.47 -6.11
CA PHE A 150 -7.42 -15.46 -5.58
C PHE A 150 -7.79 -15.99 -4.20
N ILE A 151 -8.56 -15.19 -3.44
CA ILE A 151 -9.00 -15.52 -2.08
C ILE A 151 -10.54 -15.63 -2.10
N PRO A 152 -11.10 -16.78 -2.54
CA PRO A 152 -12.54 -16.93 -2.66
C PRO A 152 -13.18 -16.94 -1.27
N TYR A 153 -14.00 -15.93 -1.00
CA TYR A 153 -15.05 -15.94 0.01
C TYR A 153 -16.35 -15.53 -0.70
N PRO A 154 -17.51 -16.08 -0.33
CA PRO A 154 -18.77 -15.68 -0.96
C PRO A 154 -19.03 -14.22 -0.62
N ALA A 155 -19.23 -13.41 -1.65
CA ALA A 155 -19.58 -12.01 -1.49
C ALA A 155 -20.87 -11.91 -0.65
N LEU A 156 -20.85 -11.09 0.40
CA LEU A 156 -22.08 -10.74 1.11
C LEU A 156 -22.98 -9.95 0.15
N PRO A 157 -24.28 -10.28 0.03
CA PRO A 157 -25.19 -9.43 -0.73
C PRO A 157 -25.24 -8.07 -0.03
N PHE A 158 -24.89 -7.02 -0.78
CA PHE A 158 -24.93 -5.63 -0.36
C PHE A 158 -26.32 -5.22 0.13
#